data_AF-A0A031LM85-F1
#
_entry.id   AF-A0A031LM85-F1
#
_cell.length_a   1.000
_cell.length_b   1.000
_cell.length_c   1.000
_cell.angle_alpha   90.00
_cell.angle_beta   90.00
_cell.angle_gamma   90.00
#
_symmetry.space_group_name_H-M   'P 1'
#
loop_
_entity.id
_entity.type
_entity.pdbx_description
1 polymer ?
#
loop_
_entity_poly.entity_id
_entity_poly.type
_entity_poly.pdbx_seq_one_letter_code
_entity_poly.pdbx_strand_id
1 'polypeptide(L)'
;MIMIDLDPRDIEVLEVLTNLITISSYKLSKITGIPPASVWRTLVKLGYLNLVCKDGKHFRITARGLVLTYLFTNKKQIKAEVIEQLKRLWKYEGDEREIEQFLTYIVSFLKEHNISPFSICFNQPITIATLLLSNVDEASEDVKKVIARLVLNFFPNTKITEFCKGIISIDEHGIPYALAVDCKKDGVRLFHYCDIINKLYCKKV
;
A
#
# COMPACT_ATOMS: atom_id res chain seq x y z
N MET A 1 15.53 -7.78 -19.72
CA MET A 1 14.79 -6.95 -18.74
C MET A 1 15.65 -6.86 -17.49
N ILE A 2 16.10 -5.66 -17.08
CA ILE A 2 16.93 -5.52 -15.87
C ILE A 2 15.98 -5.59 -14.67
N MET A 3 15.73 -6.80 -14.18
CA MET A 3 15.22 -6.99 -12.82
C MET A 3 16.31 -6.48 -11.89
N ILE A 4 16.06 -5.35 -11.22
CA ILE A 4 16.79 -5.07 -9.98
C ILE A 4 16.37 -6.19 -9.04
N ASP A 5 17.23 -7.18 -8.87
CA ASP A 5 16.97 -8.27 -7.94
C ASP A 5 17.57 -7.92 -6.58
N LEU A 6 16.83 -8.21 -5.52
CA LEU A 6 17.37 -8.12 -4.17
C LEU A 6 18.18 -9.39 -3.95
N ASP A 7 19.46 -9.24 -3.65
CA ASP A 7 20.24 -10.41 -3.30
C ASP A 7 19.77 -10.98 -1.94
N PRO A 8 20.08 -12.25 -1.61
CA PRO A 8 19.61 -12.86 -0.36
C PRO A 8 19.98 -12.06 0.89
N ARG A 9 21.08 -11.30 0.85
CA ARG A 9 21.53 -10.46 1.95
C ARG A 9 20.69 -9.19 2.08
N ASP A 10 20.29 -8.59 0.97
CA ASP A 10 19.35 -7.47 0.97
C ASP A 10 18.02 -7.89 1.62
N ILE A 11 17.51 -9.06 1.24
CA ILE A 11 16.28 -9.63 1.81
C ILE A 11 16.45 -9.87 3.30
N GLU A 12 17.54 -10.52 3.74
CA GLU A 12 17.81 -10.77 5.15
C GLU A 12 17.84 -9.47 5.99
N VAL A 13 18.49 -8.41 5.48
CA VAL A 13 18.52 -7.11 6.15
C VAL A 13 17.13 -6.50 6.25
N LEU A 14 16.33 -6.57 5.19
CA LEU A 14 14.95 -6.07 5.18
C LEU A 14 14.03 -6.86 6.13
N GLU A 15 14.20 -8.19 6.23
CA GLU A 15 13.46 -9.03 7.17
C GLU A 15 13.76 -8.66 8.64
N VAL A 16 15.04 -8.41 8.98
CA VAL A 16 15.40 -7.97 10.34
C VAL A 16 14.87 -6.56 10.63
N LEU A 17 14.96 -5.66 9.67
CA LEU A 17 14.41 -4.30 9.78
C LEU A 17 12.89 -4.29 9.90
N THR A 18 12.21 -5.25 9.28
CA THR A 18 10.78 -5.46 9.46
C THR A 18 10.51 -5.74 10.94
N ASN A 19 11.12 -6.75 11.55
CA ASN A 19 10.84 -7.07 12.96
C ASN A 19 11.22 -5.99 13.99
N LEU A 20 12.25 -5.19 13.71
CA LEU A 20 12.80 -4.24 14.69
C LEU A 20 12.43 -2.79 14.43
N ILE A 21 11.80 -2.50 13.29
CA ILE A 21 11.39 -1.18 12.76
C ILE A 21 12.56 -0.22 12.55
N THR A 22 13.36 0.02 13.59
CA THR A 22 14.51 0.92 13.62
C THR A 22 15.71 0.24 14.29
N ILE A 23 16.88 0.25 13.64
CA ILE A 23 18.08 -0.40 14.16
C ILE A 23 19.37 0.33 13.76
N SER A 24 20.42 0.27 14.59
CA SER A 24 21.75 0.74 14.20
C SER A 24 22.45 -0.29 13.31
N SER A 25 23.36 0.18 12.44
CA SER A 25 24.17 -0.72 11.59
C SER A 25 24.98 -1.72 12.42
N TYR A 26 25.47 -1.30 13.60
CA TYR A 26 26.21 -2.17 14.52
C TYR A 26 25.33 -3.31 15.06
N LYS A 27 24.13 -3.00 15.57
CA LYS A 27 23.22 -4.02 16.10
C LYS A 27 22.73 -4.96 14.99
N LEU A 28 22.48 -4.43 13.79
CA LEU A 28 22.12 -5.23 12.61
C LEU A 28 23.22 -6.22 12.24
N SER A 29 24.49 -5.79 12.24
CA SER A 29 25.64 -6.67 12.02
C SER A 29 25.74 -7.78 13.07
N LYS A 30 25.47 -7.48 14.34
CA LYS A 30 25.47 -8.49 15.41
C LYS A 30 24.36 -9.53 15.26
N ILE A 31 23.18 -9.13 14.80
CA ILE A 31 22.02 -10.04 14.65
C ILE A 31 22.17 -10.93 13.41
N THR A 32 22.60 -10.36 12.29
CA THR A 32 22.72 -11.08 11.00
C THR A 32 24.04 -11.85 10.87
N GLY A 33 25.05 -11.52 11.69
CA GLY A 33 26.42 -12.03 11.51
C GLY A 33 27.14 -11.43 10.29
N ILE A 34 26.52 -10.53 9.54
CA ILE A 34 27.13 -9.86 8.37
C ILE A 34 28.19 -8.87 8.88
N PRO A 35 29.39 -8.80 8.25
CA PRO A 35 30.43 -7.85 8.65
C PRO A 35 29.94 -6.40 8.64
N PRO A 36 30.35 -5.54 9.60
CA PRO A 36 29.82 -4.17 9.73
C PRO A 36 29.93 -3.33 8.45
N ALA A 37 31.06 -3.43 7.74
CA ALA A 37 31.26 -2.73 6.47
C ALA A 37 30.28 -3.20 5.38
N SER A 38 29.97 -4.51 5.35
CA SER A 38 29.01 -5.08 4.40
C SER A 38 27.57 -4.68 4.74
N VAL A 39 27.19 -4.67 6.03
CA VAL A 39 25.90 -4.14 6.48
C VAL A 39 25.74 -2.68 6.07
N TRP A 40 26.77 -1.86 6.28
CA TRP A 40 26.73 -0.46 5.87
C TRP A 40 26.51 -0.30 4.36
N ARG A 41 27.25 -1.05 3.53
CA ARG A 41 27.08 -1.02 2.08
C ARG A 41 25.66 -1.44 1.65
N THR A 42 25.12 -2.50 2.27
CA THR A 42 23.73 -2.94 2.02
C THR A 42 22.73 -1.86 2.42
N LEU A 43 22.86 -1.26 3.61
CA LEU A 43 21.95 -0.18 4.05
C LEU A 43 22.03 1.05 3.14
N VAL A 44 23.22 1.41 2.65
CA VAL A 44 23.39 2.51 1.68
C VAL A 44 22.71 2.17 0.35
N LYS A 45 22.91 0.95 -0.18
CA LYS A 45 22.23 0.45 -1.39
C LYS A 45 20.70 0.49 -1.23
N LEU A 46 20.18 -0.05 -0.14
CA LEU A 46 18.75 -0.04 0.17
C LEU A 46 18.21 1.38 0.36
N GLY A 47 19.05 2.29 0.87
CA GLY A 47 18.75 3.72 0.97
C GLY A 47 18.58 4.38 -0.39
N TYR A 48 19.48 4.13 -1.35
CA TYR A 48 19.34 4.62 -2.73
C TYR A 48 18.06 4.11 -3.42
N LEU A 49 17.59 2.93 -3.05
CA LEU A 49 16.35 2.33 -3.55
C LEU A 49 15.09 2.79 -2.78
N ASN A 50 15.25 3.70 -1.80
CA ASN A 50 14.20 4.19 -0.90
C ASN A 50 13.49 3.09 -0.10
N LEU A 51 14.18 1.98 0.18
CA LEU A 51 13.66 0.86 0.98
C LEU A 51 13.95 1.05 2.47
N VAL A 52 14.99 1.82 2.78
CA VAL A 52 15.43 2.12 4.14
C VAL A 52 15.79 3.60 4.22
N CYS A 53 15.40 4.27 5.30
CA CYS A 53 15.81 5.65 5.59
C CYS A 53 16.81 5.68 6.74
N LYS A 54 17.82 6.54 6.64
CA LYS A 54 18.72 6.84 7.75
C LYS A 54 18.09 7.88 8.67
N ASP A 55 18.05 7.58 9.96
CA ASP A 55 17.54 8.45 11.01
C ASP A 55 18.59 8.61 12.11
N GLY A 56 19.43 9.65 11.97
CA GLY A 56 20.60 9.87 12.81
C GLY A 56 21.59 8.69 12.76
N LYS A 57 21.72 7.98 13.89
CA LYS A 57 22.58 6.79 14.04
C LYS A 57 21.86 5.47 13.72
N HIS A 58 20.59 5.54 13.33
CA HIS A 58 19.74 4.39 13.08
C HIS A 58 19.25 4.36 11.64
N PHE A 59 18.66 3.23 11.28
CA PHE A 59 18.05 2.94 9.99
C PHE A 59 16.65 2.41 10.22
N ARG A 60 15.69 2.87 9.42
CA ARG A 60 14.27 2.49 9.50
C ARG A 60 13.77 2.01 8.15
N ILE A 61 12.99 0.94 8.13
CA ILE A 61 12.34 0.47 6.90
C ILE A 61 11.24 1.42 6.43
N THR A 62 11.12 1.62 5.13
CA THR A 62 10.04 2.42 4.52
C THR A 62 8.84 1.53 4.18
N ALA A 63 7.69 2.14 3.86
CA ALA A 63 6.56 1.37 3.34
C ALA A 63 6.92 0.66 2.03
N ARG A 64 7.74 1.29 1.17
CA ARG A 64 8.31 0.63 -0.01
C ARG A 64 9.20 -0.56 0.34
N GLY A 65 10.05 -0.41 1.36
CA GLY A 65 10.85 -1.51 1.89
C GLY A 65 9.98 -2.68 2.33
N LEU A 66 8.94 -2.42 3.13
CA LEU A 66 8.01 -3.43 3.60
C LEU A 66 7.29 -4.16 2.46
N VAL A 67 6.75 -3.44 1.48
CA VAL A 67 6.10 -4.07 0.32
C VAL A 67 7.08 -4.98 -0.40
N LEU A 68 8.31 -4.53 -0.70
CA LEU A 68 9.29 -5.39 -1.34
C LEU A 68 9.68 -6.58 -0.46
N THR A 69 9.83 -6.41 0.86
CA THR A 69 10.03 -7.54 1.77
C THR A 69 8.93 -8.58 1.61
N TYR A 70 7.66 -8.16 1.57
CA TYR A 70 6.53 -9.08 1.37
C TYR A 70 6.58 -9.83 0.04
N LEU A 71 6.99 -9.14 -1.04
CA LEU A 71 7.11 -9.73 -2.37
C LEU A 71 8.22 -10.78 -2.46
N PHE A 72 9.36 -10.54 -1.80
CA PHE A 72 10.57 -11.35 -1.96
C PHE A 72 10.82 -12.36 -0.82
N THR A 73 10.21 -12.18 0.37
CA THR A 73 10.38 -13.15 1.46
C THR A 73 9.51 -14.40 1.28
N ASN A 74 10.06 -15.54 1.69
CA ASN A 74 9.32 -16.79 1.82
C ASN A 74 8.82 -17.05 3.26
N LYS A 75 9.17 -16.19 4.22
CA LYS A 75 8.86 -16.38 5.65
C LYS A 75 7.47 -15.85 5.97
N LYS A 76 6.53 -16.76 6.28
CA LYS A 76 5.14 -16.40 6.63
C LYS A 76 5.05 -15.41 7.80
N GLN A 77 5.88 -15.59 8.82
CA GLN A 77 5.93 -14.68 9.97
C GLN A 77 6.31 -13.25 9.56
N ILE A 78 7.29 -13.09 8.66
CA ILE A 78 7.69 -11.77 8.16
C ILE A 78 6.55 -11.15 7.34
N LYS A 79 5.84 -11.94 6.52
CA LYS A 79 4.69 -11.44 5.76
C LYS A 79 3.60 -10.88 6.68
N ALA A 80 3.30 -11.58 7.78
CA ALA A 80 2.34 -11.10 8.78
C ALA A 80 2.80 -9.77 9.43
N GLU A 81 4.08 -9.69 9.83
CA GLU A 81 4.65 -8.46 10.39
C GLU A 81 4.62 -7.29 9.39
N VAL A 82 4.91 -7.55 8.11
CA VAL A 82 4.78 -6.54 7.06
C VAL A 82 3.36 -5.99 6.98
N ILE A 83 2.35 -6.88 7.00
CA ILE A 83 0.94 -6.47 6.92
C ILE A 83 0.58 -5.56 8.10
N GLU A 84 0.93 -5.95 9.31
CA GLU A 84 0.70 -5.15 10.53
C GLU A 84 1.36 -3.76 10.43
N GLN A 85 2.60 -3.71 9.94
CA GLN A 85 3.32 -2.45 9.82
C GLN A 85 2.81 -1.56 8.69
N LEU A 86 2.44 -2.13 7.55
CA LEU A 86 1.81 -1.37 6.47
C LEU A 86 0.48 -0.79 6.92
N LYS A 87 -0.31 -1.54 7.68
CA LYS A 87 -1.55 -1.02 8.29
C LYS A 87 -1.28 0.23 9.12
N ARG A 88 -0.25 0.20 9.97
CA ARG A 88 0.15 1.35 10.80
C ARG A 88 0.68 2.53 9.99
N LEU A 89 1.61 2.27 9.05
CA LEU A 89 2.26 3.32 8.25
C LEU A 89 1.29 4.01 7.29
N TRP A 90 0.37 3.25 6.69
CA TRP A 90 -0.67 3.79 5.82
C TRP A 90 -1.88 4.33 6.58
N LYS A 91 -1.90 4.20 7.91
CA LYS A 91 -3.05 4.55 8.77
C LYS A 91 -4.34 3.90 8.25
N TYR A 92 -4.24 2.62 7.89
CA TYR A 92 -5.34 1.87 7.31
C TYR A 92 -6.25 1.33 8.42
N GLU A 93 -7.53 1.68 8.34
CA GLU A 93 -8.54 1.35 9.37
C GLU A 93 -9.22 -0.01 9.16
N GLY A 94 -9.01 -0.65 8.00
CA GLY A 94 -9.58 -1.97 7.69
C GLY A 94 -8.84 -3.13 8.35
N ASP A 95 -9.19 -4.35 7.98
CA ASP A 95 -8.58 -5.55 8.55
C ASP A 95 -7.22 -5.89 7.88
N GLU A 96 -6.44 -6.75 8.53
CA GLU A 96 -5.14 -7.18 7.98
C GLU A 96 -5.29 -8.10 6.77
N ARG A 97 -6.42 -8.82 6.71
CA ARG A 97 -6.75 -9.72 5.60
C ARG A 97 -6.99 -8.94 4.30
N GLU A 98 -7.61 -7.77 4.37
CA GLU A 98 -7.81 -6.83 3.27
C GLU A 98 -6.45 -6.39 2.70
N ILE A 99 -5.48 -6.06 3.56
CA ILE A 99 -4.10 -5.72 3.13
C ILE A 99 -3.40 -6.93 2.51
N GLU A 100 -3.53 -8.13 3.09
CA GLU A 100 -2.93 -9.34 2.53
C GLU A 100 -3.45 -9.63 1.11
N GLN A 101 -4.77 -9.55 0.92
CA GLN A 101 -5.39 -9.72 -0.39
C GLN A 101 -4.93 -8.62 -1.37
N PHE A 102 -4.84 -7.37 -0.90
CA PHE A 102 -4.35 -6.25 -1.69
C PHE A 102 -2.90 -6.46 -2.16
N LEU A 103 -2.00 -6.89 -1.27
CA LEU A 103 -0.61 -7.18 -1.64
C LEU A 103 -0.50 -8.36 -2.60
N THR A 104 -1.31 -9.40 -2.40
CA THR A 104 -1.38 -10.57 -3.30
C THR A 104 -1.89 -10.17 -4.69
N TYR A 105 -2.88 -9.28 -4.74
CA TYR A 105 -3.40 -8.72 -5.98
C TYR A 105 -2.34 -7.90 -6.71
N ILE A 106 -1.62 -7.03 -6.00
CA ILE A 106 -0.49 -6.27 -6.56
C ILE A 106 0.55 -7.22 -7.17
N VAL A 107 0.94 -8.30 -6.48
CA VAL A 107 1.92 -9.26 -7.03
C VAL A 107 1.46 -9.81 -8.38
N SER A 108 0.18 -10.18 -8.46
CA SER A 108 -0.41 -10.80 -9.65
C SER A 108 -0.48 -9.80 -10.80
N PHE A 109 -0.98 -8.59 -10.51
CA PHE A 109 -1.06 -7.47 -11.45
C PHE A 109 0.31 -7.10 -12.04
N LEU A 110 1.34 -6.97 -11.19
CA LEU A 110 2.69 -6.62 -11.66
C LEU A 110 3.30 -7.68 -12.56
N LYS A 111 3.05 -8.97 -12.24
CA LYS A 111 3.53 -10.08 -13.06
C LYS A 111 2.84 -10.10 -14.42
N GLU A 112 1.52 -9.97 -14.43
CA GLU A 112 0.70 -9.98 -15.65
C GLU A 112 1.11 -8.87 -16.62
N HIS A 113 1.33 -7.66 -16.11
CA HIS A 113 1.71 -6.51 -16.93
C HIS A 113 3.22 -6.33 -17.10
N ASN A 114 4.06 -7.28 -16.64
CA ASN A 114 5.52 -7.19 -16.67
C ASN A 114 6.09 -5.89 -16.08
N ILE A 115 5.48 -5.39 -15.00
CA ILE A 115 5.88 -4.16 -14.32
C ILE A 115 6.86 -4.51 -13.20
N SER A 116 8.03 -3.85 -13.20
CA SER A 116 8.98 -3.99 -12.10
C SER A 116 8.40 -3.36 -10.81
N PRO A 117 8.41 -4.05 -9.67
CA PRO A 117 7.95 -3.45 -8.41
C PRO A 117 8.83 -2.24 -8.01
N PHE A 118 10.05 -2.14 -8.53
CA PHE A 118 10.91 -0.98 -8.30
C PHE A 118 10.47 0.29 -9.02
N SER A 119 9.61 0.23 -10.04
CA SER A 119 9.09 1.43 -10.69
C SER A 119 7.91 2.07 -9.96
N ILE A 120 7.43 1.48 -8.85
CA ILE A 120 6.21 1.94 -8.15
C ILE A 120 6.54 2.64 -6.83
N CYS A 121 5.89 3.79 -6.60
CA CYS A 121 6.01 4.52 -5.32
C CYS A 121 5.07 3.92 -4.25
N PHE A 122 5.53 2.89 -3.57
CA PHE A 122 4.81 2.26 -2.45
C PHE A 122 4.81 3.09 -1.15
N ASN A 123 5.59 4.17 -1.08
CA ASN A 123 5.61 5.07 0.08
C ASN A 123 4.32 5.88 0.21
N GLN A 124 3.62 6.12 -0.89
CA GLN A 124 2.31 6.77 -0.92
C GLN A 124 1.29 5.76 -1.42
N PRO A 125 0.43 5.21 -0.54
CA PRO A 125 -0.45 4.12 -0.92
C PRO A 125 -1.47 4.52 -2.00
N ILE A 126 -1.79 5.81 -2.11
CA ILE A 126 -2.66 6.33 -3.16
C ILE A 126 -2.11 6.06 -4.57
N THR A 127 -0.79 6.12 -4.77
CA THR A 127 -0.15 5.88 -6.07
C THR A 127 -0.41 4.46 -6.55
N ILE A 128 -0.50 3.51 -5.61
CA ILE A 128 -0.83 2.12 -5.91
C ILE A 128 -2.33 2.00 -6.20
N ALA A 129 -3.16 2.62 -5.38
CA ALA A 129 -4.61 2.62 -5.58
C ALA A 129 -4.97 3.19 -6.95
N THR A 130 -4.39 4.32 -7.37
CA THR A 130 -4.64 4.92 -8.68
C THR A 130 -4.14 4.09 -9.84
N LEU A 131 -2.99 3.40 -9.69
CA LEU A 131 -2.50 2.46 -10.70
C LEU A 131 -3.49 1.30 -10.91
N LEU A 132 -4.13 0.84 -9.84
CA LEU A 132 -5.05 -0.30 -9.89
C LEU A 132 -6.49 0.09 -10.26
N LEU A 133 -6.86 1.38 -10.22
CA LEU A 133 -8.22 1.83 -10.55
C LEU A 133 -8.65 1.44 -11.97
N SER A 134 -7.73 1.37 -12.94
CA SER A 134 -8.08 0.99 -14.32
C SER A 134 -8.42 -0.49 -14.49
N ASN A 135 -8.05 -1.35 -13.55
CA ASN A 135 -8.28 -2.80 -13.59
C ASN A 135 -9.00 -3.27 -12.33
N VAL A 136 -9.82 -2.39 -11.75
CA VAL A 136 -10.44 -2.63 -10.45
C VAL A 136 -11.63 -3.59 -10.53
N ASP A 137 -12.23 -3.75 -11.70
CA ASP A 137 -13.38 -4.62 -11.91
C ASP A 137 -13.03 -6.09 -11.71
N GLU A 138 -11.80 -6.48 -12.05
CA GLU A 138 -11.25 -7.83 -11.88
C GLU A 138 -10.83 -8.13 -10.44
N ALA A 139 -10.77 -7.10 -9.59
CA ALA A 139 -10.34 -7.23 -8.21
C ALA A 139 -11.44 -7.82 -7.30
N SER A 140 -11.03 -8.51 -6.23
CA SER A 140 -11.98 -8.94 -5.19
C SER A 140 -12.59 -7.74 -4.45
N GLU A 141 -13.75 -7.94 -3.83
CA GLU A 141 -14.40 -6.86 -3.05
C GLU A 141 -13.51 -6.33 -1.91
N ASP A 142 -12.68 -7.18 -1.29
CA ASP A 142 -11.75 -6.73 -0.25
C ASP A 142 -10.64 -5.83 -0.82
N VAL A 143 -10.12 -6.14 -2.01
CA VAL A 143 -9.17 -5.27 -2.72
C VAL A 143 -9.84 -3.94 -3.08
N LYS A 144 -11.08 -3.97 -3.58
CA LYS A 144 -11.85 -2.75 -3.88
C LYS A 144 -12.06 -1.88 -2.63
N LYS A 145 -12.35 -2.47 -1.48
CA LYS A 145 -12.45 -1.74 -0.19
C LYS A 145 -11.13 -1.09 0.18
N VAL A 146 -10.00 -1.77 0.01
CA VAL A 146 -8.67 -1.19 0.29
C VAL A 146 -8.46 0.04 -0.58
N ILE A 147 -8.67 -0.07 -1.89
CA ILE A 147 -8.54 1.04 -2.83
C ILE A 147 -9.48 2.19 -2.44
N ALA A 148 -10.75 1.91 -2.14
CA ALA A 148 -11.71 2.93 -1.69
C ALA A 148 -11.26 3.66 -0.43
N ARG A 149 -10.79 2.94 0.59
CA ARG A 149 -10.28 3.57 1.83
C ARG A 149 -9.06 4.44 1.56
N LEU A 150 -8.14 3.98 0.72
CA LEU A 150 -6.95 4.75 0.34
C LEU A 150 -7.33 6.04 -0.40
N VAL A 151 -8.30 5.97 -1.31
CA VAL A 151 -8.84 7.12 -2.04
C VAL A 151 -9.55 8.10 -1.09
N LEU A 152 -10.42 7.60 -0.19
CA LEU A 152 -11.13 8.42 0.81
C LEU A 152 -10.22 9.11 1.82
N ASN A 153 -9.11 8.47 2.19
CA ASN A 153 -8.14 9.01 3.14
C ASN A 153 -7.21 10.05 2.48
N PHE A 154 -7.03 9.99 1.17
CA PHE A 154 -6.13 10.88 0.45
C PHE A 154 -6.84 12.12 -0.11
N PHE A 155 -8.00 11.94 -0.74
CA PHE A 155 -8.73 13.04 -1.38
C PHE A 155 -9.76 13.68 -0.45
N PRO A 156 -10.08 14.98 -0.65
CA PRO A 156 -11.17 15.63 0.04
C PRO A 156 -12.49 14.88 -0.20
N ASN A 157 -13.13 14.43 0.87
CA ASN A 157 -14.44 13.81 0.83
C ASN A 157 -15.51 14.77 1.36
N THR A 158 -16.75 14.57 0.90
CA THR A 158 -17.92 15.31 1.36
C THR A 158 -18.81 14.39 2.20
N LYS A 159 -19.54 14.98 3.16
CA LYS A 159 -20.63 14.30 3.84
C LYS A 159 -21.83 14.25 2.89
N ILE A 160 -22.23 13.05 2.48
CA ILE A 160 -23.43 12.80 1.69
C ILE A 160 -24.64 12.79 2.63
N THR A 161 -24.50 12.13 3.79
CA THR A 161 -25.44 12.13 4.91
C THR A 161 -24.67 12.20 6.22
N GLU A 162 -25.36 12.18 7.37
CA GLU A 162 -24.71 12.09 8.69
C GLU A 162 -23.88 10.80 8.87
N PHE A 163 -24.21 9.74 8.12
CA PHE A 163 -23.60 8.40 8.25
C PHE A 163 -22.83 7.94 7.02
N CYS A 164 -22.72 8.78 5.99
CA CYS A 164 -22.08 8.43 4.73
C CYS A 164 -21.22 9.58 4.24
N LYS A 165 -19.94 9.30 4.00
CA LYS A 165 -18.97 10.22 3.39
C LYS A 165 -18.49 9.64 2.06
N GLY A 166 -18.21 10.49 1.09
CA GLY A 166 -17.75 10.03 -0.21
C GLY A 166 -17.11 11.11 -1.06
N ILE A 167 -16.51 10.68 -2.16
CA ILE A 167 -15.97 11.55 -3.20
C ILE A 167 -16.90 11.45 -4.39
N ILE A 168 -17.58 12.55 -4.73
CA ILE A 168 -18.57 12.57 -5.80
C ILE A 168 -17.88 12.90 -7.12
N SER A 169 -18.24 12.13 -8.14
CA SER A 169 -17.84 12.32 -9.52
C SER A 169 -19.09 12.26 -10.41
N ILE A 170 -18.92 12.55 -11.69
CA ILE A 170 -19.95 12.48 -12.71
C ILE A 170 -19.44 11.56 -13.81
N ASP A 171 -20.27 10.63 -14.26
CA ASP A 171 -19.90 9.73 -15.35
C ASP A 171 -20.07 10.38 -16.73
N GLU A 172 -19.75 9.63 -17.78
CA GLU A 172 -19.85 10.08 -19.17
C GLU A 172 -21.29 10.41 -19.61
N HIS A 173 -22.30 9.96 -18.86
CA HIS A 173 -23.71 10.25 -19.11
C HIS A 173 -24.25 11.41 -18.26
N GLY A 174 -23.41 12.05 -17.47
CA GLY A 174 -23.84 13.14 -16.58
C GLY A 174 -24.50 12.65 -15.28
N ILE A 175 -24.43 11.35 -14.96
CA ILE A 175 -25.03 10.78 -13.76
C ILE A 175 -24.01 10.89 -12.61
N PRO A 176 -24.38 11.50 -11.47
CA PRO A 176 -23.49 11.61 -10.33
C PRO A 176 -23.35 10.27 -9.61
N TYR A 177 -22.13 9.93 -9.25
CA TYR A 177 -21.80 8.72 -8.50
C TYR A 177 -20.72 8.99 -7.45
N ALA A 178 -20.56 8.10 -6.49
CA ALA A 178 -19.43 8.15 -5.56
C ALA A 178 -18.26 7.34 -6.12
N LEU A 179 -17.15 8.02 -6.44
CA LEU A 179 -15.89 7.36 -6.81
C LEU A 179 -15.42 6.43 -5.70
N ALA A 180 -15.50 6.90 -4.45
CA ALA A 180 -15.34 6.10 -3.26
C ALA A 180 -16.32 6.58 -2.20
N VAL A 181 -16.89 5.65 -1.43
CA VAL A 181 -17.85 5.94 -0.36
C VAL A 181 -17.58 5.05 0.85
N ASP A 182 -17.81 5.59 2.04
CA ASP A 182 -17.88 4.86 3.29
C ASP A 182 -19.21 5.21 3.95
N CYS A 183 -20.12 4.24 3.99
CA CYS A 183 -21.49 4.40 4.42
C CYS A 183 -21.90 3.26 5.35
N LYS A 184 -22.62 3.59 6.43
CA LYS A 184 -23.04 2.59 7.44
C LYS A 184 -23.87 1.44 6.85
N LYS A 185 -24.66 1.70 5.81
CA LYS A 185 -25.55 0.72 5.18
C LYS A 185 -24.81 -0.19 4.19
N ASP A 186 -24.06 0.41 3.27
CA ASP A 186 -23.48 -0.28 2.11
C ASP A 186 -22.00 -0.65 2.29
N GLY A 187 -21.41 -0.20 3.39
CA GLY A 187 -20.00 -0.34 3.71
C GLY A 187 -19.12 0.59 2.88
N VAL A 188 -17.87 0.18 2.69
CA VAL A 188 -16.93 0.89 1.83
C VAL A 188 -17.03 0.36 0.40
N ARG A 189 -17.22 1.25 -0.59
CA ARG A 189 -17.39 0.89 -2.01
C ARG A 189 -16.64 1.84 -2.93
N LEU A 190 -16.31 1.35 -4.14
CA LEU A 190 -15.88 2.15 -5.30
C LEU A 190 -17.01 2.24 -6.33
N PHE A 191 -16.99 3.29 -7.17
CA PHE A 191 -17.90 3.48 -8.30
C PHE A 191 -19.37 3.22 -7.93
N HIS A 192 -19.81 3.79 -6.80
CA HIS A 192 -21.10 3.49 -6.20
C HIS A 192 -22.17 4.49 -6.61
N TYR A 193 -23.26 3.98 -7.17
CA TYR A 193 -24.46 4.75 -7.50
C TYR A 193 -25.51 4.59 -6.40
N CYS A 194 -26.12 5.70 -5.97
CA CYS A 194 -27.27 5.65 -5.08
C CYS A 194 -28.23 6.82 -5.28
N ASP A 195 -29.51 6.59 -4.95
CA ASP A 195 -30.58 7.57 -5.13
C ASP A 195 -30.35 8.87 -4.36
N ILE A 196 -29.64 8.81 -3.23
CA ILE A 196 -29.33 10.00 -2.42
C ILE A 196 -28.36 10.92 -3.16
N ILE A 197 -27.31 10.35 -3.78
CA ILE A 197 -26.35 11.11 -4.59
C ILE A 197 -27.08 11.74 -5.78
N ASN A 198 -27.91 10.95 -6.49
CA ASN A 198 -28.72 11.47 -7.58
C ASN A 198 -29.62 12.63 -7.13
N LYS A 199 -30.31 12.52 -5.99
CA LYS A 199 -31.17 13.61 -5.48
C LYS A 199 -30.40 14.87 -5.09
N LEU A 200 -29.17 14.74 -4.58
CA LEU A 200 -28.36 15.87 -4.13
C LEU A 200 -27.68 16.60 -5.29
N TYR A 201 -27.28 15.88 -6.33
CA TYR A 201 -26.40 16.40 -7.38
C TYR A 201 -27.05 16.47 -8.77
N CYS A 202 -28.15 15.75 -9.05
CA CYS A 202 -28.99 16.06 -10.19
C CYS A 202 -29.92 17.22 -9.83
N LYS A 203 -29.68 18.41 -10.40
CA LYS A 203 -30.71 19.45 -10.45
C LYS A 203 -31.90 18.88 -11.21
N LYS A 204 -33.10 18.98 -10.62
CA LYS A 204 -34.32 19.07 -11.42
C LYS A 204 -34.18 20.34 -12.26
N VAL A 205 -33.84 20.18 -13.54
CA VAL A 205 -34.06 21.22 -14.54
C VAL A 205 -35.57 21.36 -14.74
#